data_AF-F9ZLD1-F1
#
_entry.id   AF-F9ZLD1-F1
#
_cell.length_a   1.000
_cell.length_b   1.000
_cell.length_c   1.000
_cell.angle_alpha   90.00
_cell.angle_beta   90.00
_cell.angle_gamma   90.00
#
_symmetry.space_group_name_H-M   'P 1'
#
loop_
_entity.id
_entity.type
_entity.pdbx_description
1 polymer ?
#
loop_
_entity_poly.entity_id
_entity_poly.type
_entity_poly.pdbx_seq_one_letter_code
_entity_poly.pdbx_strand_id
1 'polypeptide(L)'
;MLQGDEGDIASQFEEAERVAAISRLRLGPQEEPDEDDQGNRYCLDCGEIIPPARVQAVQAVRCVDCASRLERGKPRVGVGGISRYLRVENDGQQTGSSALDDDLHVEDIGIAKL
;
A
#
# COMPACT_ATOMS: atom_id res chain seq x y z
N MET A 1 -51.84 -18.63 -12.07
CA MET A 1 -50.88 -19.49 -12.78
C MET A 1 -49.93 -18.57 -13.50
N LEU A 2 -48.67 -18.51 -13.10
CA LEU A 2 -47.63 -17.88 -13.93
C LEU A 2 -47.31 -18.88 -15.03
N GLN A 3 -47.98 -18.77 -16.17
CA GLN A 3 -47.65 -19.53 -17.37
C GLN A 3 -47.11 -18.54 -18.39
N GLY A 4 -45.85 -18.15 -18.13
CA GLY A 4 -45.02 -17.62 -19.20
C GLY A 4 -44.73 -18.76 -20.18
N ASP A 5 -44.63 -18.43 -21.45
CA ASP A 5 -44.20 -19.39 -22.46
C ASP A 5 -42.73 -19.77 -22.26
N GLU A 6 -42.23 -20.68 -23.10
CA GLU A 6 -40.82 -21.12 -23.03
C GLU A 6 -39.84 -19.94 -23.16
N GLY A 7 -40.21 -18.89 -23.91
CA GLY A 7 -39.42 -17.67 -24.09
C GLY A 7 -39.40 -16.80 -22.84
N ASP A 8 -40.52 -16.67 -22.14
CA ASP A 8 -40.60 -15.95 -20.86
C ASP A 8 -39.74 -16.63 -19.79
N ILE A 9 -39.72 -17.97 -19.76
CA ILE A 9 -38.91 -18.75 -18.83
C ILE A 9 -37.42 -18.57 -19.17
N ALA A 10 -37.03 -18.73 -20.44
CA ALA A 10 -35.65 -18.54 -20.87
C ALA A 10 -35.13 -17.13 -20.55
N SER A 11 -35.94 -16.10 -20.80
CA SER A 11 -35.59 -14.70 -20.52
C SER A 11 -35.38 -14.45 -19.02
N GLN A 12 -36.20 -15.05 -18.17
CA GLN A 12 -36.03 -14.95 -16.71
C GLN A 12 -34.72 -15.60 -16.23
N PHE A 13 -34.33 -16.74 -16.81
CA PHE A 13 -33.05 -17.37 -16.49
C PHE A 13 -31.86 -16.51 -16.92
N GLU A 14 -31.88 -15.96 -18.14
CA GLU A 14 -30.81 -15.08 -18.61
C GLU A 14 -30.64 -13.85 -17.71
N GLU A 15 -31.76 -13.20 -17.35
CA GLU A 15 -31.71 -12.02 -16.48
C GLU A 15 -31.19 -12.39 -15.08
N ALA A 16 -31.61 -13.53 -14.52
CA ALA A 16 -31.11 -14.00 -13.24
C ALA A 16 -29.59 -14.26 -13.27
N GLU A 17 -29.09 -14.90 -14.32
CA GLU A 17 -27.65 -15.13 -14.49
C GLU A 17 -26.87 -13.83 -14.67
N ARG A 18 -27.38 -12.91 -15.49
CA ARG A 18 -26.78 -11.59 -15.72
C ARG A 18 -26.68 -10.81 -14.41
N VAL A 19 -27.77 -10.72 -13.65
CA VAL A 19 -27.80 -10.02 -12.36
C VAL A 19 -26.84 -10.68 -11.37
N ALA A 20 -26.78 -12.01 -11.33
CA ALA A 20 -25.85 -12.74 -10.47
C ALA A 20 -24.38 -12.50 -10.84
N ALA A 21 -24.05 -12.41 -12.13
CA ALA A 21 -22.69 -12.09 -12.58
C ALA A 21 -22.29 -10.66 -12.18
N ILE A 22 -23.17 -9.68 -12.40
CA ILE A 22 -22.93 -8.28 -12.05
C ILE A 22 -22.78 -8.12 -10.53
N SER A 23 -23.61 -8.79 -9.73
CA SER A 23 -23.54 -8.69 -8.28
C SER A 23 -22.23 -9.26 -7.73
N ARG A 24 -21.74 -10.39 -8.27
CA ARG A 24 -20.43 -10.95 -7.91
C ARG A 24 -19.28 -9.99 -8.21
N LEU A 25 -19.32 -9.29 -9.34
CA LEU A 25 -18.31 -8.29 -9.69
C LEU A 25 -18.35 -7.08 -8.72
N ARG A 26 -19.53 -6.67 -8.27
CA ARG A 26 -19.69 -5.56 -7.31
C ARG A 26 -19.30 -5.93 -5.88
N LEU A 27 -19.51 -7.19 -5.49
CA LEU A 27 -19.19 -7.73 -4.16
C LEU A 27 -17.73 -8.19 -4.03
N GLY A 28 -16.89 -7.92 -5.03
CA GLY A 28 -15.46 -8.22 -4.94
C GLY A 28 -14.83 -7.58 -3.69
N PRO A 29 -13.78 -8.19 -3.10
CA PRO A 29 -13.09 -7.63 -1.95
C PRO A 29 -12.68 -6.18 -2.23
N GLN A 30 -13.23 -5.24 -1.47
CA GLN A 30 -12.72 -3.88 -1.44
C GLN A 30 -11.51 -3.87 -0.51
N GLU A 31 -10.33 -3.79 -1.10
CA GLU A 31 -9.10 -3.67 -0.34
C GLU A 31 -8.94 -2.23 0.15
N GLU A 32 -8.60 -2.07 1.42
CA GLU A 32 -8.33 -0.75 1.98
C GLU A 32 -7.01 -0.20 1.41
N PRO A 33 -7.00 1.04 0.89
CA PRO A 33 -5.78 1.71 0.47
C PRO A 33 -4.83 1.92 1.65
N ASP A 34 -3.53 1.82 1.39
CA ASP A 34 -2.49 2.19 2.35
C ASP A 34 -2.00 3.60 2.02
N GLU A 35 -2.31 4.57 2.88
CA GLU A 35 -2.05 6.00 2.68
C GLU A 35 -1.19 6.57 3.82
N ASP A 36 -0.29 7.50 3.51
CA ASP A 36 0.42 8.29 4.53
C ASP A 36 -0.34 9.56 4.91
N ASP A 37 0.17 10.28 5.92
CA ASP A 37 -0.39 11.56 6.39
C ASP A 37 -0.38 12.67 5.31
N GLN A 38 0.38 12.49 4.22
CA GLN A 38 0.43 13.41 3.08
C GLN A 38 -0.55 13.02 1.96
N GLY A 39 -1.27 11.90 2.11
CA GLY A 39 -2.20 11.37 1.12
C GLY A 39 -1.54 10.61 -0.02
N ASN A 40 -0.26 10.24 0.08
CA ASN A 40 0.38 9.36 -0.89
C ASN A 40 -0.11 7.93 -0.66
N ARG A 41 -0.52 7.26 -1.74
CA ARG A 41 -0.93 5.85 -1.69
C ARG A 41 0.21 4.93 -2.05
N TYR A 42 0.37 3.84 -1.30
CA TYR A 42 1.40 2.83 -1.53
C TYR A 42 0.79 1.54 -2.06
N CYS A 43 1.50 0.88 -2.97
CA CYS A 43 1.07 -0.40 -3.51
C CYS A 43 1.13 -1.48 -2.42
N LEU A 44 0.01 -2.19 -2.21
CA LEU A 44 -0.08 -3.27 -1.22
C LEU A 44 0.88 -4.45 -1.46
N ASP A 45 1.37 -4.65 -2.68
CA ASP A 45 2.24 -5.79 -3.03
C ASP A 45 3.74 -5.45 -3.02
N CYS A 46 4.11 -4.27 -3.53
CA CYS A 46 5.51 -3.88 -3.70
C CYS A 46 5.93 -2.68 -2.86
N GLY A 47 4.97 -1.99 -2.25
CA GLY A 47 5.21 -0.79 -1.45
C GLY A 47 5.63 0.43 -2.26
N GLU A 48 5.63 0.41 -3.59
CA GLU A 48 5.91 1.62 -4.40
C GLU A 48 4.76 2.64 -4.32
N ILE A 49 5.10 3.94 -4.39
CA ILE A 49 4.12 5.02 -4.45
C ILE A 49 3.30 4.91 -5.75
N ILE A 50 1.98 4.94 -5.62
CA ILE A 50 1.05 4.91 -6.74
C ILE A 50 0.91 6.34 -7.29
N PRO A 51 1.08 6.56 -8.60
CA PRO A 51 0.93 7.89 -9.18
C PRO A 51 -0.46 8.49 -8.90
N PRO A 52 -0.55 9.77 -8.50
CA PRO A 52 -1.82 10.40 -8.10
C PRO A 52 -2.86 10.41 -9.22
N ALA A 53 -2.44 10.57 -10.48
CA ALA A 53 -3.34 10.48 -11.63
C ALA A 53 -4.07 9.14 -11.71
N ARG A 54 -3.43 8.04 -11.29
CA ARG A 54 -4.04 6.71 -11.26
C ARG A 54 -4.92 6.49 -10.04
N VAL A 55 -4.55 7.06 -8.90
CA VAL A 55 -5.42 7.10 -7.71
C VAL A 55 -6.72 7.82 -8.02
N GLN A 56 -6.65 8.99 -8.69
CA GLN A 56 -7.83 9.77 -9.05
C GLN A 56 -8.71 9.08 -10.10
N ALA A 57 -8.11 8.38 -11.06
CA ALA A 57 -8.85 7.73 -12.14
C ALA A 57 -9.66 6.51 -11.66
N VAL A 58 -9.09 5.68 -10.77
CA VAL A 58 -9.67 4.36 -10.45
C VAL A 58 -9.58 3.97 -8.97
N GLN A 59 -9.25 4.89 -8.07
CA GLN A 59 -9.00 4.60 -6.65
C GLN A 59 -8.00 3.45 -6.44
N ALA A 60 -6.89 3.47 -7.20
CA ALA A 60 -5.93 2.37 -7.21
C ALA A 60 -5.28 2.08 -5.85
N VAL A 61 -5.22 0.78 -5.50
CA VAL A 61 -4.55 0.22 -4.31
C VAL A 61 -3.26 -0.57 -4.63
N ARG A 62 -2.99 -0.82 -5.91
CA ARG A 62 -1.75 -1.44 -6.42
C ARG A 62 -1.19 -0.65 -7.56
N CYS A 63 0.13 -0.68 -7.82
CA CYS A 63 0.73 -0.12 -9.04
C CYS A 63 0.27 -0.88 -10.31
N VAL A 64 0.56 -0.35 -11.51
CA VAL A 64 0.12 -0.95 -12.78
C VAL A 64 0.67 -2.36 -12.94
N ASP A 65 1.96 -2.57 -12.66
CA ASP A 65 2.61 -3.87 -12.83
C ASP A 65 2.04 -4.95 -11.90
N CYS A 66 1.78 -4.58 -10.64
CA CYS A 66 1.21 -5.49 -9.65
C CYS A 66 -0.26 -5.81 -9.97
N ALA A 67 -1.05 -4.81 -10.39
CA ALA A 67 -2.41 -5.02 -10.86
C ALA A 67 -2.46 -5.97 -12.08
N SER A 68 -1.64 -5.73 -13.10
CA SER A 68 -1.58 -6.59 -14.29
C SER A 68 -1.11 -8.01 -13.98
N ARG A 69 -0.25 -8.20 -12.99
CA ARG A 69 0.17 -9.53 -12.53
C ARG A 69 -0.96 -10.27 -11.82
N LEU A 70 -1.69 -9.57 -10.94
CA LEU A 70 -2.85 -10.13 -10.24
C LEU A 70 -3.95 -10.54 -11.22
N GLU A 71 -4.26 -9.69 -12.20
CA GLU A 71 -5.24 -9.97 -13.26
C GLU A 71 -4.86 -11.21 -14.10
N ARG A 72 -3.56 -11.44 -14.29
CA ARG A 72 -3.02 -12.65 -14.95
C ARG A 72 -2.97 -13.89 -14.04
N GLY A 73 -3.50 -13.80 -12.81
CA GLY A 73 -3.49 -14.89 -11.83
C GLY A 73 -2.12 -15.17 -11.22
N LYS A 74 -1.20 -14.20 -11.23
CA LYS A 74 0.16 -14.33 -10.69
C LYS A 74 0.41 -13.29 -9.59
N PRO A 75 -0.30 -13.37 -8.44
CA PRO A 75 -0.11 -12.42 -7.34
C PRO A 75 1.35 -12.44 -6.88
N ARG A 76 1.87 -11.28 -6.45
CA ARG A 76 3.17 -11.24 -5.78
C ARG A 76 3.03 -11.93 -4.42
N VAL A 77 4.06 -12.69 -4.04
CA VAL A 77 4.16 -13.29 -2.71
C VAL A 77 4.98 -12.35 -1.84
N GLY A 78 4.37 -11.81 -0.78
CA GLY A 78 5.01 -10.85 0.13
C GLY A 78 4.06 -9.74 0.59
N VAL A 79 4.52 -8.91 1.52
CA VAL A 79 3.78 -7.76 2.05
C VAL A 79 4.45 -6.48 1.55
N GLY A 80 3.71 -5.65 0.81
CA GLY A 80 4.10 -4.30 0.39
C GLY A 80 3.57 -3.24 1.37
N GLY A 81 3.12 -2.10 0.83
CA GLY A 81 2.58 -0.99 1.62
C GLY A 81 3.62 -0.01 2.18
N ILE A 82 3.15 1.00 2.92
CA ILE A 82 3.94 2.06 3.58
C ILE A 82 4.96 1.48 4.56
N SER A 83 4.67 0.30 5.13
CA SER A 83 5.58 -0.43 6.02
C SER A 83 6.96 -0.69 5.39
N ARG A 84 7.04 -0.80 4.05
CA ARG A 84 8.32 -0.92 3.35
C ARG A 84 9.14 0.37 3.43
N TYR A 85 8.51 1.54 3.32
CA TYR A 85 9.18 2.83 3.44
C TYR A 85 9.64 3.11 4.87
N LEU A 86 8.78 2.87 5.86
CA LEU A 86 9.12 3.09 7.28
C LEU A 86 10.31 2.26 7.76
N ARG A 87 10.56 1.07 7.17
CA ARG A 87 11.76 0.27 7.48
C ARG A 87 13.04 0.89 6.94
N VAL A 88 13.00 1.46 5.74
CA VAL A 88 14.18 2.07 5.09
C VAL A 88 14.69 3.27 5.87
N GLU A 89 13.81 4.09 6.45
CA GLU A 89 14.22 5.25 7.26
C GLU A 89 14.98 4.84 8.53
N ASN A 90 14.57 3.75 9.18
CA ASN A 90 15.18 3.29 10.43
C ASN A 90 16.59 2.67 10.23
N ASP A 91 16.86 2.09 9.07
CA ASP A 91 18.18 1.50 8.75
C ASP A 91 19.27 2.57 8.50
N GLY A 92 18.89 3.84 8.33
CA GLY A 92 19.80 4.98 8.11
C GLY A 92 20.29 5.69 9.38
N GLN A 93 19.81 5.32 10.58
CA GLN A 93 20.11 6.05 11.84
C GLN A 93 21.11 5.35 12.77
N GLN A 94 21.74 4.24 12.36
CA GLN A 94 22.81 3.59 13.14
C GLN A 94 24.22 4.04 12.73
N THR A 95 24.56 5.33 12.89
CA THR A 95 25.97 5.75 12.97
C THR A 95 26.17 6.88 13.97
N GLY A 96 26.86 6.57 15.08
CA GLY A 96 27.43 7.50 16.08
C GLY A 96 26.65 7.50 17.39
N SER A 97 27.19 7.21 18.58
CA SER A 97 28.58 7.01 19.00
C SER A 97 28.57 6.41 20.41
N SER A 98 29.02 5.17 20.56
CA SER A 98 29.44 4.61 21.84
C SER A 98 30.96 4.41 21.78
N ALA A 99 31.71 5.47 22.01
CA ALA A 99 33.14 5.38 22.27
C ALA A 99 33.57 6.54 23.17
N LEU A 100 33.56 6.24 24.48
CA LEU A 100 34.53 6.66 25.50
C LEU A 100 34.55 8.14 25.92
N ASP A 101 34.15 8.33 27.17
CA ASP A 101 34.59 9.37 28.10
C ASP A 101 36.14 9.55 28.10
N ASP A 102 36.63 10.79 28.25
CA ASP A 102 37.65 11.15 29.26
C ASP A 102 38.07 12.65 29.13
N ASP A 103 37.68 13.40 30.16
CA ASP A 103 38.34 14.55 30.81
C ASP A 103 38.99 15.70 30.00
N LEU A 104 38.31 16.85 30.02
CA LEU A 104 38.96 18.17 29.98
C LEU A 104 38.28 19.12 30.98
N HIS A 105 38.65 18.99 32.26
CA HIS A 105 38.52 20.04 33.28
C HIS A 105 39.87 20.23 33.96
N VAL A 106 40.59 21.30 33.63
CA VAL A 106 41.53 21.95 34.58
C VAL A 106 41.40 23.46 34.42
N GLU A 107 41.07 24.08 35.54
CA GLU A 107 40.82 25.50 35.76
C GLU A 107 42.11 26.35 35.77
N ASP A 108 41.89 27.65 35.70
CA ASP A 108 42.83 28.75 35.91
C ASP A 108 43.97 28.47 36.91
N ILE A 109 45.21 28.62 36.45
CA ILE A 109 46.31 29.08 37.32
C ILE A 109 47.17 30.06 36.55
N GLY A 110 46.94 31.35 36.80
CA GLY A 110 47.89 32.40 36.48
C GLY A 110 49.16 32.26 37.32
N ILE A 111 50.33 32.29 36.68
CA ILE A 111 51.60 32.58 37.34
C ILE A 111 52.41 33.53 36.46
N ALA A 112 52.70 34.69 37.04
CA ALA A 112 53.62 35.69 36.54
C ALA A 112 55.07 35.17 36.51
N LYS A 113 55.85 35.56 35.49
CA LYS A 113 57.22 36.08 35.56
C LYS A 113 57.87 36.13 34.18
N LEU A 114 58.28 37.33 33.76
CA LEU A 114 59.68 37.72 33.55
C LEU A 114 59.78 39.23 33.42
#